data_AF-A0A8C2EF60-F1
#
_entry.id   AF-A0A8C2EF60-F1
#
_cell.length_a   1.000
_cell.length_b   1.000
_cell.length_c   1.000
_cell.angle_alpha   90.00
_cell.angle_beta   90.00
_cell.angle_gamma   90.00
#
_symmetry.space_group_name_H-M   'P 1'
#
loop_
_entity.id
_entity.type
_entity.pdbx_description
1 polymer ?
#
loop_
_entity_poly.entity_id
_entity_poly.type
_entity_poly.pdbx_seq_one_letter_code
_entity_poly.pdbx_strand_id
1 'polypeptide(L)'
;LLVPSNELICIHLSNSKITDMLFSIRQHKRDVQKTTKYVELIIVADNREFQKQGKDVEKVKQRLAEIANYVDKFYRVLNIRVALVGLEVWSDADKCAVTQDPFTTLHEFLDWRKLKLLPQQPHDNAQLISGVYFQGTTIGMAPIMSMCTAEQSGGIVVDHSDNPLGAAVTLAHELGHNFGMNHDTPERGCGCRMTVDRGGCIMTPSTGYPFPTVFSTCSKKDLVASLEKGVGMCLYNTPEVKLLYGGQKCGNGYIEEGEECDCGELEECMNPCCNATTCTLKGDAVCAHGQCCEDCQLKPAGTPCRESSNSCDLPEFCTGTNPHCPANVYLHDGHACHNMDGYCYNGICQTHEQQCITLWGPGAKPAPGICFERVNSAGDPYGNCGKDSKGSFAKCQARDARCGKIQCQGGANRPVIGTNAVSIDTNIPLQEGGRILCRGTHVYLGDDMPDPGLVLAGTKCAEGMICLNRQCQNVSVFGVHKCSGKCNGRGECNNKKNCHCEAHWAPPFCDRAGFGGSVDSGPMRQAGTVMDNCTFDLTARAVCLTLT
;
A
#
# COMPACT_ATOMS: atom_id res chain seq x y z
N LEU A 1 -32.46 -55.16 -0.20
CA LEU A 1 -33.71 -54.37 -0.15
C LEU A 1 -33.61 -53.47 1.07
N LEU A 2 -33.63 -52.14 1.07
CA LEU A 2 -33.57 -51.03 0.12
C LEU A 2 -33.24 -49.81 1.01
N VAL A 3 -32.37 -48.91 0.56
CA VAL A 3 -32.10 -47.53 1.12
C VAL A 3 -33.27 -46.59 0.64
N PRO A 4 -33.38 -45.26 0.92
CA PRO A 4 -32.59 -44.33 1.77
C PRO A 4 -33.35 -43.16 2.46
N SER A 5 -32.63 -42.37 3.28
CA SER A 5 -32.60 -40.88 3.17
C SER A 5 -31.50 -40.27 4.07
N ASN A 6 -30.32 -40.04 3.50
CA ASN A 6 -29.31 -39.09 3.98
C ASN A 6 -29.17 -38.03 2.88
N GLU A 7 -29.57 -36.79 3.13
CA GLU A 7 -29.25 -35.66 2.26
C GLU A 7 -27.87 -35.13 2.63
N LEU A 8 -26.87 -35.59 1.89
CA LEU A 8 -25.60 -34.90 1.74
C LEU A 8 -25.81 -33.82 0.66
N ILE A 9 -25.69 -32.54 1.03
CA ILE A 9 -25.56 -31.46 0.05
C ILE A 9 -24.15 -31.58 -0.56
N CYS A 10 -24.04 -32.36 -1.64
CA CYS A 10 -22.87 -32.38 -2.50
C CYS A 10 -22.84 -31.08 -3.32
N ILE A 11 -22.06 -30.11 -2.87
CA ILE A 11 -21.66 -28.98 -3.71
C ILE A 11 -20.71 -29.55 -4.78
N HIS A 12 -21.24 -29.86 -5.96
CA HIS A 12 -20.44 -30.13 -7.16
C HIS A 12 -19.79 -28.83 -7.65
N LEU A 13 -18.67 -28.43 -7.03
CA LEU A 13 -17.71 -27.54 -7.68
C LEU A 13 -16.90 -28.40 -8.65
N SER A 14 -17.06 -28.16 -9.96
CA SER A 14 -16.25 -28.82 -10.99
C SER A 14 -14.77 -28.64 -10.69
N ASN A 15 -13.96 -29.69 -10.80
CA ASN A 15 -12.49 -29.65 -10.63
C ASN A 15 -11.83 -28.49 -11.39
N SER A 16 -12.38 -28.05 -12.54
CA SER A 16 -11.92 -26.88 -13.30
C SER A 16 -11.97 -25.59 -12.47
N LYS A 17 -13.06 -25.28 -11.75
CA LYS A 17 -13.16 -24.04 -10.97
C LYS A 17 -12.19 -23.97 -9.80
N ILE A 18 -11.86 -25.11 -9.18
CA ILE A 18 -10.87 -25.18 -8.10
C ILE A 18 -9.46 -25.04 -8.68
N THR A 19 -9.17 -25.69 -9.81
CA THR A 19 -7.89 -25.50 -10.49
C THR A 19 -7.73 -24.09 -11.01
N ASP A 20 -8.76 -23.47 -11.60
CA ASP A 20 -8.75 -22.10 -12.12
C ASP A 20 -8.57 -21.08 -10.98
N MET A 21 -9.25 -21.29 -9.85
CA MET A 21 -9.08 -20.46 -8.65
C MET A 21 -7.67 -20.60 -8.05
N LEU A 22 -7.13 -21.82 -7.95
CA LEU A 22 -5.75 -22.04 -7.48
C LEU A 22 -4.69 -21.53 -8.47
N PHE A 23 -4.98 -21.56 -9.76
CA PHE A 23 -4.11 -21.04 -10.82
C PHE A 23 -4.10 -19.51 -10.82
N SER A 24 -5.28 -18.88 -10.72
CA SER A 24 -5.48 -17.44 -10.52
C SER A 24 -4.75 -16.98 -9.25
N ILE A 25 -4.95 -17.60 -8.08
CA ILE A 25 -4.24 -17.25 -6.84
C ILE A 25 -2.71 -17.35 -7.00
N ARG A 26 -2.19 -18.39 -7.69
CA ARG A 26 -0.75 -18.55 -7.95
C ARG A 26 -0.20 -17.55 -8.98
N GLN A 27 -0.99 -17.11 -9.94
CA GLN A 27 -0.63 -16.07 -10.91
C GLN A 27 -0.67 -14.67 -10.26
N HIS A 28 -1.69 -14.35 -9.45
CA HIS A 28 -1.78 -13.09 -8.68
C HIS A 28 -0.56 -12.88 -7.76
N LYS A 29 -0.15 -13.92 -7.02
CA LYS A 29 1.06 -13.85 -6.18
C LYS A 29 2.35 -13.58 -6.97
N ARG A 30 2.41 -14.06 -8.22
CA ARG A 30 3.57 -13.85 -9.10
C ARG A 30 3.57 -12.44 -9.70
N ASP A 31 2.41 -11.84 -9.96
CA ASP A 31 2.31 -10.55 -10.66
C ASP A 31 2.60 -9.34 -9.75
N VAL A 32 2.07 -9.35 -8.51
CA VAL A 32 2.38 -8.35 -7.47
C VAL A 32 3.89 -8.27 -7.19
N GLN A 33 4.61 -9.39 -7.31
CA GLN A 33 6.06 -9.47 -7.10
C GLN A 33 6.89 -9.13 -8.34
N LYS A 34 6.35 -9.33 -9.56
CA LYS A 34 7.09 -9.13 -10.82
C LYS A 34 7.15 -7.67 -11.26
N THR A 35 6.09 -6.91 -11.00
CA THR A 35 6.04 -5.50 -11.41
C THR A 35 6.90 -4.64 -10.48
N THR A 36 7.76 -3.80 -11.06
CA THR A 36 8.54 -2.84 -10.27
C THR A 36 7.61 -1.81 -9.66
N LYS A 37 7.81 -1.49 -8.39
CA LYS A 37 7.09 -0.41 -7.69
C LYS A 37 7.97 0.82 -7.60
N TYR A 38 7.37 1.99 -7.65
CA TYR A 38 8.06 3.26 -7.52
C TYR A 38 7.51 4.00 -6.31
N VAL A 39 8.40 4.46 -5.43
CA VAL A 39 8.04 5.32 -4.30
C VAL A 39 8.50 6.73 -4.65
N GLU A 40 7.56 7.63 -4.88
CA GLU A 40 7.81 9.06 -4.98
C GLU A 40 8.05 9.62 -3.57
N LEU A 41 9.32 9.72 -3.19
CA LEU A 41 9.78 10.11 -1.86
C LEU A 41 10.12 11.61 -1.81
N ILE A 42 9.61 12.31 -0.79
CA ILE A 42 10.12 13.62 -0.37
C ILE A 42 10.90 13.45 0.92
N ILE A 43 12.09 14.06 1.01
CA ILE A 43 12.86 14.13 2.24
C ILE A 43 12.90 15.57 2.74
N VAL A 44 12.53 15.77 4.00
CA VAL A 44 12.51 17.08 4.67
C VAL A 44 13.61 17.11 5.73
N ALA A 45 14.38 18.20 5.81
CA ALA A 45 15.31 18.44 6.92
C ALA A 45 14.80 19.54 7.84
N ASP A 46 14.78 19.27 9.15
CA ASP A 46 14.42 20.26 10.16
C ASP A 46 15.50 21.35 10.31
N ASN A 47 15.16 22.43 11.03
CA ASN A 47 16.07 23.54 11.25
C ASN A 47 17.31 23.11 12.05
N ARG A 48 17.17 22.11 12.92
CA ARG A 48 18.29 21.58 13.70
C ARG A 48 19.30 20.87 12.82
N GLU A 49 18.86 20.09 11.84
CA GLU A 49 19.71 19.45 10.84
C GLU A 49 20.39 20.50 9.96
N PHE A 50 19.67 21.54 9.55
CA PHE A 50 20.26 22.68 8.84
C PHE A 50 21.39 23.33 9.66
N GLN A 51 21.18 23.56 10.96
CA GLN A 51 22.22 24.09 11.85
C GLN A 51 23.40 23.11 11.99
N LYS A 52 23.14 21.82 12.15
CA LYS A 52 24.15 20.76 12.30
C LYS A 52 25.06 20.68 11.07
N GLN A 53 24.51 20.85 9.87
CA GLN A 53 25.28 20.85 8.62
C GLN A 53 26.05 22.16 8.36
N GLY A 54 26.02 23.13 9.27
CA GLY A 54 26.75 24.38 9.16
C GLY A 54 25.95 25.52 8.53
N LYS A 55 24.61 25.43 8.54
CA LYS A 55 23.68 26.44 7.99
C LYS A 55 23.85 26.64 6.48
N ASP A 56 24.14 25.55 5.76
CA ASP A 56 24.28 25.53 4.32
C ASP A 56 23.18 24.65 3.72
N VAL A 57 22.26 25.27 2.98
CA VAL A 57 21.09 24.59 2.39
C VAL A 57 21.53 23.56 1.36
N GLU A 58 22.53 23.87 0.54
CA GLU A 58 22.96 22.98 -0.54
C GLU A 58 23.72 21.79 0.01
N LYS A 59 24.53 21.98 1.06
CA LYS A 59 25.16 20.88 1.78
C LYS A 59 24.14 19.94 2.43
N VAL A 60 23.07 20.47 3.02
CA VAL A 60 21.97 19.65 3.56
C VAL A 60 21.31 18.86 2.42
N LYS A 61 20.93 19.51 1.32
CA LYS A 61 20.31 18.83 0.18
C LYS A 61 21.18 17.72 -0.40
N GLN A 62 22.49 17.96 -0.53
CA GLN A 62 23.44 16.95 -1.00
C GLN A 62 23.46 15.73 -0.07
N ARG A 63 23.49 15.95 1.25
CA ARG A 63 23.39 14.88 2.25
C ARG A 63 22.09 14.10 2.14
N LEU A 64 20.94 14.78 1.99
CA LEU A 64 19.64 14.12 1.84
C LEU A 64 19.55 13.30 0.54
N ALA A 65 20.13 13.80 -0.55
CA ALA A 65 20.21 13.06 -1.82
C ALA A 65 21.08 11.80 -1.68
N GLU A 66 22.22 11.87 -0.99
CA GLU A 66 23.05 10.70 -0.68
C GLU A 66 22.30 9.66 0.14
N ILE A 67 21.54 10.09 1.15
CA ILE A 67 20.65 9.23 1.94
C ILE A 67 19.64 8.51 1.02
N ALA A 68 18.95 9.25 0.15
CA ALA A 68 17.98 8.68 -0.78
C ALA A 68 18.59 7.63 -1.72
N ASN A 69 19.81 7.88 -2.22
CA ASN A 69 20.52 6.95 -3.11
C ASN A 69 20.83 5.61 -2.42
N TYR A 70 21.24 5.63 -1.15
CA TYR A 70 21.42 4.41 -0.37
C TYR A 70 20.09 3.67 -0.17
N VAL A 71 19.02 4.40 0.13
CA VAL A 71 17.68 3.83 0.31
C VAL A 71 17.19 3.15 -0.97
N ASP A 72 17.28 3.79 -2.14
CA ASP A 72 16.95 3.16 -3.44
C ASP A 72 17.73 1.86 -3.62
N LYS A 73 19.04 1.88 -3.35
CA LYS A 73 19.90 0.69 -3.45
C LYS A 73 19.42 -0.46 -2.55
N PHE A 74 18.97 -0.18 -1.33
CA PHE A 74 18.44 -1.22 -0.43
C PHE A 74 17.12 -1.83 -0.92
N TYR A 75 16.28 -1.02 -1.57
CA TYR A 75 14.95 -1.43 -2.03
C TYR A 75 14.94 -2.11 -3.41
N ARG A 76 15.97 -1.90 -4.26
CA ARG A 76 16.10 -2.57 -5.56
C ARG A 76 15.97 -4.09 -5.49
N VAL A 77 16.53 -4.75 -4.47
CA VAL A 77 16.44 -6.21 -4.29
C VAL A 77 15.03 -6.71 -3.94
N LEU A 78 14.12 -5.79 -3.64
CA LEU A 78 12.69 -6.02 -3.40
C LEU A 78 11.83 -5.65 -4.63
N ASN A 79 12.47 -5.31 -5.76
CA ASN A 79 11.81 -4.80 -6.97
C ASN A 79 11.05 -3.48 -6.72
N ILE A 80 11.62 -2.63 -5.87
CA ILE A 80 11.10 -1.30 -5.53
C ILE A 80 12.18 -0.27 -5.85
N ARG A 81 11.81 0.79 -6.56
CA ARG A 81 12.62 1.97 -6.81
C ARG A 81 12.17 3.10 -5.90
N VAL A 82 13.11 3.79 -5.28
CA VAL A 82 12.85 4.96 -4.45
C VAL A 82 13.29 6.18 -5.22
N ALA A 83 12.31 6.94 -5.70
CA ALA A 83 12.49 8.10 -6.55
C ALA A 83 12.40 9.36 -5.69
N LEU A 84 13.49 10.10 -5.58
CA LEU A 84 13.53 11.34 -4.84
C LEU A 84 12.87 12.45 -5.67
N VAL A 85 11.62 12.77 -5.38
CA VAL A 85 10.83 13.79 -6.10
C VAL A 85 10.87 15.17 -5.46
N GLY A 86 11.44 15.29 -4.25
CA GLY A 86 11.52 16.57 -3.57
C GLY A 86 12.46 16.57 -2.36
N LEU A 87 13.08 17.73 -2.14
CA LEU A 87 13.87 18.05 -0.94
C LEU A 87 13.40 19.38 -0.37
N GLU A 88 13.05 19.38 0.91
CA GLU A 88 12.69 20.61 1.63
C GLU A 88 13.62 20.79 2.84
N VAL A 89 14.17 22.00 3.01
CA VAL A 89 15.05 22.34 4.14
C VAL A 89 14.44 23.51 4.89
N TRP A 90 14.11 23.32 6.17
CA TRP A 90 13.55 24.35 7.03
C TRP A 90 14.63 25.29 7.56
N SER A 91 15.25 26.07 6.66
CA SER A 91 16.39 26.92 6.98
C SER A 91 16.05 28.13 7.86
N ASP A 92 14.80 28.59 7.83
CA ASP A 92 14.30 29.71 8.62
C ASP A 92 13.80 29.27 10.00
N ALA A 93 12.83 28.34 10.04
CA ALA A 93 12.26 27.75 11.25
C ALA A 93 11.50 26.48 10.90
N ASP A 94 11.34 25.59 11.90
CA ASP A 94 10.54 24.38 11.75
C ASP A 94 9.08 24.70 11.39
N LYS A 95 8.48 23.90 10.50
CA LYS A 95 7.09 24.12 10.02
C LYS A 95 6.05 23.31 10.80
N CYS A 96 6.51 22.45 11.70
CA CYS A 96 5.72 21.74 12.71
C CYS A 96 6.55 21.62 14.00
N ALA A 97 5.96 21.17 15.10
CA ALA A 97 6.72 20.96 16.32
C ALA A 97 7.67 19.76 16.19
N VAL A 98 8.97 19.99 16.35
CA VAL A 98 10.00 18.95 16.42
C VAL A 98 10.54 18.91 17.85
N THR A 99 10.29 17.81 18.55
CA THR A 99 10.61 17.68 19.98
C THR A 99 11.47 16.45 20.25
N GLN A 100 11.95 16.29 21.48
CA GLN A 100 12.65 15.04 21.86
C GLN A 100 11.68 13.86 22.02
N ASP A 101 10.37 14.09 22.04
CA ASP A 101 9.38 13.02 21.99
C ASP A 101 9.16 12.61 20.52
N PRO A 102 9.56 11.40 20.10
CA PRO A 102 9.42 10.97 18.71
C PRO A 102 7.95 10.85 18.30
N PHE A 103 7.05 10.63 19.26
CA PHE A 103 5.63 10.47 18.97
C PHE A 103 4.96 11.78 18.58
N THR A 104 5.13 12.81 19.42
CA THR A 104 4.71 14.18 19.11
C THR A 104 5.27 14.64 17.77
N THR A 105 6.57 14.42 17.55
CA THR A 105 7.24 14.85 16.30
C THR A 105 6.66 14.15 15.06
N LEU A 106 6.44 12.83 15.11
CA LEU A 106 5.85 12.10 13.99
C LEU A 106 4.42 12.56 13.69
N HIS A 107 3.60 12.74 14.73
CA HIS A 107 2.23 13.19 14.57
C HIS A 107 2.16 14.57 13.89
N GLU A 108 2.91 15.54 14.42
CA GLU A 108 2.96 16.90 13.90
C GLU A 108 3.51 16.96 12.47
N PHE A 109 4.51 16.13 12.16
CA PHE A 109 5.07 16.03 10.81
C PHE A 109 4.05 15.45 9.81
N LEU A 110 3.34 14.38 10.17
CA LEU A 110 2.34 13.77 9.29
C LEU A 110 1.12 14.67 9.08
N ASP A 111 0.69 15.39 10.11
CA ASP A 111 -0.37 16.40 10.00
C ASP A 111 0.04 17.58 9.12
N TRP A 112 1.27 18.07 9.29
CA TRP A 112 1.84 19.07 8.39
C TRP A 112 1.94 18.56 6.95
N ARG A 113 2.42 17.32 6.75
CA ARG A 113 2.50 16.69 5.43
C ARG A 113 1.12 16.68 4.76
N LYS A 114 0.09 16.21 5.47
CA LYS A 114 -1.29 16.13 4.95
C LYS A 114 -1.86 17.50 4.61
N LEU A 115 -1.69 18.48 5.49
CA LEU A 115 -2.37 19.78 5.38
C LEU A 115 -1.61 20.80 4.52
N LYS A 116 -0.29 20.65 4.38
CA LYS A 116 0.58 21.64 3.73
C LYS A 116 1.35 21.04 2.55
N LEU A 117 2.08 19.95 2.74
CA LEU A 117 2.98 19.42 1.70
C LEU A 117 2.20 18.74 0.57
N LEU A 118 1.34 17.78 0.90
CA LEU A 118 0.61 16.96 -0.07
C LEU A 118 -0.26 17.78 -1.05
N PRO A 119 -0.95 18.87 -0.63
CA PRO A 119 -1.67 19.74 -1.57
C PRO A 119 -0.78 20.55 -2.51
N GLN A 120 0.48 20.80 -2.14
CA GLN A 120 1.43 21.58 -2.94
C GLN A 120 2.22 20.70 -3.89
N GLN A 121 2.61 19.50 -3.44
CA GLN A 121 3.43 18.58 -4.20
C GLN A 121 2.92 17.14 -3.98
N PRO A 122 2.31 16.51 -4.99
CA PRO A 122 1.95 15.09 -4.95
C PRO A 122 3.20 14.23 -4.71
N HIS A 123 3.05 13.23 -3.82
CA HIS A 123 4.11 12.27 -3.49
C HIS A 123 3.50 11.08 -2.73
N ASP A 124 4.18 9.95 -2.77
CA ASP A 124 3.72 8.72 -2.12
C ASP A 124 4.07 8.69 -0.65
N ASN A 125 5.26 9.16 -0.29
CA ASN A 125 5.80 9.09 1.07
C ASN A 125 6.68 10.30 1.39
N ALA A 126 6.67 10.77 2.65
CA ALA A 126 7.58 11.81 3.11
C ALA A 126 8.32 11.41 4.39
N GLN A 127 9.61 11.71 4.47
CA GLN A 127 10.46 11.37 5.62
C GLN A 127 11.13 12.63 6.17
N LEU A 128 11.02 12.87 7.48
CA LEU A 128 11.72 13.95 8.17
C LEU A 128 13.08 13.47 8.68
N ILE A 129 14.17 14.06 8.21
CA ILE A 129 15.50 13.92 8.80
C ILE A 129 15.70 15.04 9.82
N SER A 130 15.91 14.66 11.09
CA SER A 130 16.03 15.58 12.20
C SER A 130 17.43 15.56 12.82
N GLY A 131 17.94 16.75 13.13
CA GLY A 131 19.13 16.90 13.98
C GLY A 131 18.81 16.86 15.48
N VAL A 132 17.54 16.71 15.86
CA VAL A 132 17.10 16.54 17.26
C VAL A 132 17.23 15.07 17.65
N TYR A 133 17.86 14.82 18.80
CA TYR A 133 17.91 13.50 19.39
C TYR A 133 16.66 13.23 20.22
N PHE A 134 15.97 12.13 19.92
CA PHE A 134 14.81 11.68 20.67
C PHE A 134 15.19 11.07 22.03
N GLN A 135 14.26 11.07 22.98
CA GLN A 135 14.44 10.46 24.29
C GLN A 135 14.53 8.93 24.16
N GLY A 136 15.39 8.33 24.97
CA GLY A 136 15.62 6.89 24.97
C GLY A 136 16.55 6.45 23.86
N THR A 137 16.24 5.31 23.24
CA THR A 137 17.05 4.67 22.17
C THR A 137 16.42 4.78 20.78
N THR A 138 15.32 5.50 20.67
CA THR A 138 14.57 5.65 19.41
C THR A 138 15.32 6.59 18.47
N ILE A 139 15.62 6.12 17.27
CA ILE A 139 16.29 6.91 16.22
C ILE A 139 15.41 7.11 14.99
N GLY A 140 14.22 6.51 14.96
CA GLY A 140 13.26 6.63 13.88
C GLY A 140 11.88 6.14 14.33
N MET A 141 10.85 6.54 13.59
CA MET A 141 9.46 6.17 13.85
C MET A 141 8.61 6.33 12.59
N ALA A 142 7.82 5.31 12.24
CA ALA A 142 6.85 5.36 11.16
C ALA A 142 5.62 4.49 11.43
N PRO A 143 4.43 4.87 10.91
CA PRO A 143 3.25 4.02 10.97
C PRO A 143 3.39 2.78 10.08
N ILE A 144 2.83 1.65 10.53
CA ILE A 144 2.89 0.38 9.80
C ILE A 144 1.76 0.28 8.76
N MET A 145 2.05 -0.24 7.56
CA MET A 145 1.08 -0.42 6.45
C MET A 145 0.40 0.88 6.00
N SER A 146 1.10 2.01 6.12
CA SER A 146 0.55 3.34 5.82
C SER A 146 0.94 3.90 4.45
N MET A 147 1.73 3.16 3.66
CA MET A 147 2.14 3.58 2.33
C MET A 147 0.92 3.97 1.47
N CYS A 148 1.04 5.06 0.70
CA CYS A 148 -0.02 5.69 -0.11
C CYS A 148 -1.17 6.36 0.66
N THR A 149 -1.21 6.31 1.99
CA THR A 149 -2.25 7.01 2.75
C THR A 149 -1.95 8.51 2.85
N ALA A 150 -2.99 9.33 2.73
CA ALA A 150 -2.86 10.78 2.89
C ALA A 150 -2.45 11.17 4.32
N GLU A 151 -2.93 10.42 5.31
CA GLU A 151 -2.71 10.70 6.73
C GLU A 151 -1.35 10.20 7.25
N GLN A 152 -0.86 9.05 6.80
CA GLN A 152 0.17 8.30 7.55
C GLN A 152 1.35 7.83 6.71
N SER A 153 1.39 8.11 5.41
CA SER A 153 2.50 7.70 4.55
C SER A 153 3.73 8.57 4.76
N GLY A 154 4.48 8.27 5.82
CA GLY A 154 5.72 8.93 6.15
C GLY A 154 6.35 8.44 7.44
N GLY A 155 7.42 9.10 7.85
CA GLY A 155 8.19 8.77 9.05
C GLY A 155 9.13 9.89 9.47
N ILE A 156 9.76 9.69 10.63
CA ILE A 156 10.81 10.58 11.16
C ILE A 156 12.07 9.76 11.42
N VAL A 157 13.23 10.38 11.22
CA VAL A 157 14.54 9.76 11.30
C VAL A 157 15.52 10.75 11.93
N VAL A 158 16.26 10.30 12.95
CA VAL A 158 17.36 11.07 13.53
C VAL A 158 18.61 10.89 12.66
N ASP A 159 19.28 11.99 12.31
CA ASP A 159 20.61 11.91 11.68
C ASP A 159 21.69 11.65 12.73
N HIS A 160 21.84 10.39 13.14
CA HIS A 160 22.63 9.98 14.31
C HIS A 160 24.12 9.68 14.02
N SER A 161 24.57 9.82 12.77
CA SER A 161 25.96 9.51 12.35
C SER A 161 26.48 10.52 11.35
N ASP A 162 27.78 10.81 11.34
CA ASP A 162 28.39 11.62 10.28
C ASP A 162 28.32 10.89 8.92
N ASN A 163 28.36 9.56 8.93
CA ASN A 163 28.19 8.75 7.73
C ASN A 163 26.70 8.75 7.32
N PRO A 164 26.33 9.24 6.12
CA PRO A 164 24.95 9.27 5.64
C PRO A 164 24.28 7.89 5.60
N LEU A 165 25.08 6.82 5.53
CA LEU A 165 24.60 5.45 5.63
C LEU A 165 23.80 5.18 6.92
N GLY A 166 24.18 5.83 8.04
CA GLY A 166 23.48 5.67 9.31
C GLY A 166 22.02 6.13 9.24
N ALA A 167 21.79 7.33 8.70
CA ALA A 167 20.44 7.85 8.49
C ALA A 167 19.70 7.10 7.37
N ALA A 168 20.39 6.68 6.31
CA ALA A 168 19.79 5.92 5.22
C ALA A 168 19.23 4.56 5.67
N VAL A 169 19.93 3.86 6.54
CA VAL A 169 19.44 2.59 7.10
C VAL A 169 18.22 2.81 7.97
N THR A 170 18.21 3.85 8.80
CA THR A 170 17.04 4.19 9.61
C THR A 170 15.86 4.59 8.73
N LEU A 171 16.06 5.42 7.71
CA LEU A 171 15.01 5.76 6.74
C LEU A 171 14.47 4.51 6.05
N ALA A 172 15.36 3.61 5.61
CA ALA A 172 14.94 2.37 4.97
C ALA A 172 14.13 1.45 5.91
N HIS A 173 14.45 1.45 7.20
CA HIS A 173 13.69 0.77 8.24
C HIS A 173 12.29 1.37 8.41
N GLU A 174 12.19 2.70 8.54
CA GLU A 174 10.91 3.40 8.71
C GLU A 174 10.02 3.29 7.47
N LEU A 175 10.61 3.38 6.27
CA LEU A 175 9.91 3.10 5.03
C LEU A 175 9.40 1.64 4.99
N GLY A 176 10.15 0.72 5.60
CA GLY A 176 9.78 -0.70 5.74
C GLY A 176 8.52 -0.87 6.58
N HIS A 177 8.37 -0.11 7.67
CA HIS A 177 7.12 -0.04 8.43
C HIS A 177 5.98 0.47 7.55
N ASN A 178 6.16 1.57 6.80
CA ASN A 178 5.11 2.05 5.89
C ASN A 178 4.68 0.98 4.89
N PHE A 179 5.60 0.14 4.42
CA PHE A 179 5.33 -1.03 3.59
C PHE A 179 4.67 -2.22 4.29
N GLY A 180 4.58 -2.22 5.62
CA GLY A 180 3.99 -3.28 6.43
C GLY A 180 4.98 -4.31 6.98
N MET A 181 6.29 -4.07 6.85
CA MET A 181 7.32 -4.93 7.43
C MET A 181 7.35 -4.73 8.95
N ASN A 182 7.38 -5.82 9.70
CA ASN A 182 7.52 -5.78 11.15
C ASN A 182 8.97 -6.10 11.53
N HIS A 183 9.32 -5.82 12.79
CA HIS A 183 10.67 -6.12 13.28
C HIS A 183 11.03 -7.61 13.19
N ASP A 184 12.30 -7.88 12.88
CA ASP A 184 12.89 -9.21 12.94
C ASP A 184 13.23 -9.55 14.40
N THR A 185 12.35 -10.30 15.08
CA THR A 185 12.55 -10.70 16.47
C THR A 185 12.48 -12.22 16.68
N PRO A 186 13.19 -12.76 17.69
CA PRO A 186 13.11 -14.18 18.03
C PRO A 186 11.70 -14.64 18.39
N GLU A 187 10.88 -13.79 19.01
CA GLU A 187 9.50 -14.10 19.43
C GLU A 187 8.59 -14.34 18.23
N ARG A 188 8.83 -13.66 17.10
CA ARG A 188 8.15 -13.91 15.82
C ARG A 188 8.70 -15.12 15.07
N GLY A 189 9.75 -15.76 15.59
CA GLY A 189 10.52 -16.77 14.86
C GLY A 189 11.26 -16.19 13.65
N CYS A 190 11.54 -14.88 13.66
CA CYS A 190 12.18 -14.16 12.57
C CYS A 190 13.64 -13.88 12.91
N GLY A 191 14.52 -14.75 12.41
CA GLY A 191 15.97 -14.57 12.52
C GLY A 191 16.56 -13.90 11.27
N CYS A 192 17.53 -13.01 11.47
CA CYS A 192 18.37 -12.51 10.40
C CYS A 192 19.49 -13.52 10.10
N ARG A 193 19.64 -13.92 8.83
CA ARG A 193 20.75 -14.80 8.41
C ARG A 193 22.10 -14.09 8.40
N MET A 194 22.11 -12.76 8.25
CA MET A 194 23.32 -11.96 8.38
C MET A 194 23.64 -11.78 9.86
N THR A 195 24.87 -12.11 10.23
CA THR A 195 25.35 -11.98 11.59
C THR A 195 25.53 -10.51 11.97
N VAL A 196 25.53 -10.23 13.28
CA VAL A 196 25.63 -8.86 13.81
C VAL A 196 26.96 -8.20 13.45
N ASP A 197 28.06 -8.97 13.38
CA ASP A 197 29.37 -8.50 12.92
C ASP A 197 29.40 -8.12 11.43
N ARG A 198 28.39 -8.56 10.66
CA ARG A 198 28.15 -8.15 9.27
C ARG A 198 27.01 -7.14 9.13
N GLY A 199 26.57 -6.59 10.25
CA GLY A 199 25.60 -5.51 10.38
C GLY A 199 24.15 -5.94 10.55
N GLY A 200 23.83 -7.24 10.44
CA GLY A 200 22.47 -7.74 10.61
C GLY A 200 21.50 -7.37 9.47
N CYS A 201 20.22 -7.21 9.80
CA CYS A 201 19.14 -6.93 8.85
C CYS A 201 18.49 -5.58 9.16
N ILE A 202 18.03 -4.88 8.12
CA ILE A 202 17.44 -3.52 8.22
C ILE A 202 16.29 -3.48 9.22
N MET A 203 15.39 -4.47 9.23
CA MET A 203 14.24 -4.52 10.15
C MET A 203 14.55 -5.05 11.56
N THR A 204 15.82 -5.13 11.96
CA THR A 204 16.17 -5.46 13.35
C THR A 204 15.77 -4.29 14.26
N PRO A 205 15.22 -4.52 15.48
CA PRO A 205 14.79 -3.45 16.38
C PRO A 205 15.87 -2.46 16.82
N SER A 206 17.13 -2.87 16.76
CA SER A 206 18.27 -2.04 17.13
C SER A 206 19.29 -2.05 15.99
N THR A 207 19.80 -0.87 15.67
CA THR A 207 20.90 -0.71 14.72
C THR A 207 22.22 -0.62 15.47
N GLY A 208 23.29 -1.08 14.82
CA GLY A 208 24.66 -1.03 15.34
C GLY A 208 25.66 -0.82 14.21
N TYR A 209 26.94 -0.72 14.55
CA TYR A 209 28.01 -0.73 13.57
C TYR A 209 28.60 -2.14 13.43
N PRO A 210 28.85 -2.65 12.21
CA PRO A 210 28.57 -2.04 10.90
C PRO A 210 27.07 -1.94 10.60
N PHE A 211 26.65 -0.97 9.76
CA PHE A 211 25.22 -0.76 9.48
C PHE A 211 24.62 -1.87 8.58
N PRO A 212 23.38 -2.33 8.84
CA PRO A 212 22.71 -3.34 8.02
C PRO A 212 22.38 -2.82 6.62
N THR A 213 22.50 -3.68 5.61
CA THR A 213 22.24 -3.33 4.21
C THR A 213 21.28 -4.29 3.51
N VAL A 214 20.71 -5.25 4.25
CA VAL A 214 19.83 -6.28 3.68
C VAL A 214 18.54 -6.46 4.48
N PHE A 215 17.47 -6.85 3.78
CA PHE A 215 16.21 -7.28 4.39
C PHE A 215 16.18 -8.78 4.65
N SER A 216 15.52 -9.20 5.75
CA SER A 216 15.37 -10.62 6.08
C SER A 216 14.32 -11.30 5.19
N THR A 217 14.25 -12.63 5.26
CA THR A 217 13.17 -13.38 4.62
C THR A 217 11.80 -13.10 5.24
N CYS A 218 11.74 -12.69 6.51
CA CYS A 218 10.49 -12.28 7.14
C CYS A 218 10.03 -10.94 6.59
N SER A 219 10.92 -9.96 6.48
CA SER A 219 10.58 -8.64 5.91
C SER A 219 10.03 -8.78 4.48
N LYS A 220 10.63 -9.66 3.66
CA LYS A 220 10.12 -9.98 2.31
C LYS A 220 8.72 -10.59 2.32
N LYS A 221 8.43 -11.49 3.27
CA LYS A 221 7.09 -12.09 3.41
C LYS A 221 6.06 -11.07 3.87
N ASP A 222 6.44 -10.21 4.82
CA ASP A 222 5.58 -9.15 5.33
C ASP A 222 5.23 -8.15 4.22
N LEU A 223 6.22 -7.72 3.42
CA LEU A 223 6.00 -6.86 2.25
C LEU A 223 5.00 -7.48 1.26
N VAL A 224 5.21 -8.74 0.87
CA VAL A 224 4.32 -9.42 -0.08
C VAL A 224 2.91 -9.52 0.48
N ALA A 225 2.75 -9.90 1.75
CA ALA A 225 1.45 -10.00 2.40
C ALA A 225 0.75 -8.63 2.53
N SER A 226 1.52 -7.55 2.64
CA SER A 226 1.03 -6.18 2.69
C SER A 226 0.54 -5.69 1.31
N LEU A 227 1.35 -5.91 0.26
CA LEU A 227 0.97 -5.58 -1.12
C LEU A 227 -0.25 -6.39 -1.59
N GLU A 228 -0.35 -7.67 -1.22
CA GLU A 228 -1.53 -8.52 -1.50
C GLU A 228 -2.82 -8.00 -0.84
N LYS A 229 -2.71 -7.22 0.24
CA LYS A 229 -3.87 -6.57 0.88
C LYS A 229 -4.27 -5.25 0.22
N GLY A 230 -3.49 -4.76 -0.74
CA GLY A 230 -3.69 -3.47 -1.39
C GLY A 230 -2.88 -2.32 -0.80
N VAL A 231 -1.91 -2.56 0.09
CA VAL A 231 -0.95 -1.50 0.44
C VAL A 231 -0.11 -1.19 -0.79
N GLY A 232 0.14 0.10 -1.08
CA GLY A 232 0.98 0.48 -2.22
C GLY A 232 0.24 0.73 -3.55
N MET A 233 -1.07 1.00 -3.54
CA MET A 233 -1.84 1.26 -4.78
C MET A 233 -1.29 2.43 -5.61
N CYS A 234 -0.67 3.42 -4.97
CA CYS A 234 -0.02 4.55 -5.62
C CYS A 234 1.33 4.22 -6.29
N LEU A 235 1.91 3.03 -6.04
CA LEU A 235 3.31 2.78 -6.41
C LEU A 235 3.51 2.20 -7.81
N TYR A 236 2.47 2.21 -8.65
CA TYR A 236 2.48 1.57 -9.97
C TYR A 236 2.72 2.57 -11.11
N ASN A 237 2.60 3.88 -10.86
CA ASN A 237 3.04 4.89 -11.83
C ASN A 237 4.55 5.05 -11.78
N THR A 238 5.15 5.21 -12.96
CA THR A 238 6.53 5.69 -13.05
C THR A 238 6.54 7.17 -12.70
N PRO A 239 7.49 7.65 -11.87
CA PRO A 239 7.55 9.04 -11.45
C PRO A 239 7.67 10.01 -12.62
N GLU A 240 7.09 11.19 -12.49
CA GLU A 240 7.32 12.26 -13.45
C GLU A 240 8.77 12.75 -13.36
N VAL A 241 9.53 12.50 -14.42
CA VAL A 241 10.95 12.82 -14.56
C VAL A 241 11.28 14.26 -14.15
N LYS A 242 10.43 15.23 -14.53
CA LYS A 242 10.64 16.66 -14.22
C LYS A 242 10.68 16.96 -12.73
N LEU A 243 10.14 16.06 -11.91
CA LEU A 243 10.12 16.16 -10.46
C LEU A 243 11.32 15.48 -9.81
N LEU A 244 12.10 14.66 -10.54
CA LEU A 244 13.25 13.96 -9.98
C LEU A 244 14.39 14.93 -9.63
N TYR A 245 14.91 14.78 -8.42
CA TYR A 245 16.06 15.54 -7.95
C TYR A 245 17.37 14.92 -8.47
N GLY A 246 18.27 15.74 -9.01
CA GLY A 246 19.59 15.31 -9.51
C GLY A 246 19.87 15.63 -10.98
N GLY A 247 18.82 15.98 -11.73
CA GLY A 247 18.92 16.29 -13.17
C GLY A 247 19.18 15.06 -14.05
N GLN A 248 19.22 15.30 -15.35
CA GLN A 248 19.34 14.26 -16.38
C GLN A 248 20.67 13.48 -16.26
N LYS A 249 20.58 12.16 -16.08
CA LYS A 249 21.73 11.26 -16.01
C LYS A 249 21.40 9.87 -16.58
N CYS A 250 21.86 9.64 -17.80
CA CYS A 250 21.84 8.32 -18.43
C CYS A 250 22.52 7.25 -17.56
N GLY A 251 21.81 6.15 -17.35
CA GLY A 251 22.22 4.99 -16.55
C GLY A 251 21.63 4.98 -15.13
N ASN A 252 20.75 5.91 -14.78
CA ASN A 252 20.09 5.95 -13.47
C ASN A 252 18.78 5.12 -13.44
N GLY A 253 18.34 4.62 -14.61
CA GLY A 253 17.17 3.77 -14.79
C GLY A 253 15.84 4.52 -14.78
N TYR A 254 15.85 5.84 -15.02
CA TYR A 254 14.67 6.67 -15.27
C TYR A 254 14.81 7.26 -16.67
N ILE A 255 13.75 7.23 -17.48
CA ILE A 255 13.82 7.76 -18.86
C ILE A 255 13.63 9.27 -18.78
N GLU A 256 14.70 10.04 -18.92
CA GLU A 256 14.64 11.49 -18.74
C GLU A 256 14.47 12.28 -20.06
N GLU A 257 14.27 13.60 -19.99
CA GLU A 257 14.14 14.42 -21.21
C GLU A 257 15.42 14.32 -22.05
N GLY A 258 15.30 13.88 -23.31
CA GLY A 258 16.42 13.61 -24.20
C GLY A 258 16.83 12.14 -24.29
N GLU A 259 16.29 11.27 -23.43
CA GLU A 259 16.51 9.83 -23.45
C GLU A 259 15.30 9.09 -24.05
N GLU A 260 15.57 8.01 -24.78
CA GLU A 260 14.52 7.13 -25.32
C GLU A 260 14.34 5.87 -24.45
N CYS A 261 15.37 5.52 -23.68
CA CYS A 261 15.37 4.40 -22.75
C CYS A 261 16.49 4.53 -21.71
N ASP A 262 16.29 4.02 -20.50
CA ASP A 262 17.37 3.86 -19.51
C ASP A 262 17.19 2.52 -18.76
N CYS A 263 18.16 1.63 -18.95
CA CYS A 263 18.18 0.28 -18.36
C CYS A 263 19.15 0.16 -17.17
N GLY A 264 19.63 1.28 -16.63
CA GLY A 264 20.63 1.35 -15.59
C GLY A 264 22.06 1.46 -16.12
N GLU A 265 23.02 1.34 -15.21
CA GLU A 265 24.45 1.43 -15.51
C GLU A 265 24.87 0.30 -16.49
N LEU A 266 25.97 0.54 -17.21
CA LEU A 266 26.42 -0.33 -18.30
C LEU A 266 26.60 -1.81 -17.91
N GLU A 267 27.03 -2.05 -16.67
CA GLU A 267 27.26 -3.40 -16.12
C GLU A 267 25.96 -4.11 -15.70
N GLU A 268 24.88 -3.35 -15.43
CA GLU A 268 23.59 -3.86 -14.96
C GLU A 268 22.58 -4.02 -16.11
N CYS A 269 22.74 -3.27 -17.20
CA CYS A 269 21.79 -3.28 -18.30
C CYS A 269 21.81 -4.58 -19.10
N MET A 270 20.77 -5.39 -18.92
CA MET A 270 20.51 -6.60 -19.71
C MET A 270 19.45 -6.39 -20.82
N ASN A 271 19.00 -5.16 -21.03
CA ASN A 271 17.92 -4.86 -21.96
C ASN A 271 18.42 -4.86 -23.43
N PRO A 272 17.96 -5.78 -24.30
CA PRO A 272 18.42 -5.84 -25.69
C PRO A 272 17.95 -4.65 -26.53
N CYS A 273 16.88 -3.96 -26.11
CA CYS A 273 16.26 -2.85 -26.82
C CYS A 273 16.92 -1.51 -26.52
N CYS A 274 17.72 -1.40 -25.45
CA CYS A 274 18.30 -0.14 -24.99
C CYS A 274 19.82 -0.11 -25.13
N ASN A 275 20.36 1.01 -25.60
CA ASN A 275 21.78 1.28 -25.60
C ASN A 275 22.19 2.04 -24.34
N ALA A 276 22.66 1.31 -23.33
CA ALA A 276 23.05 1.83 -22.01
C ALA A 276 24.10 2.96 -22.03
N THR A 277 24.93 3.07 -23.08
CA THR A 277 25.94 4.14 -23.16
C THR A 277 25.33 5.48 -23.58
N THR A 278 24.20 5.44 -24.29
CA THR A 278 23.61 6.62 -24.96
C THR A 278 22.17 6.88 -24.54
N CYS A 279 21.55 5.96 -23.81
CA CYS A 279 20.13 5.99 -23.44
C CYS A 279 19.19 6.15 -24.65
N THR A 280 19.56 5.50 -25.77
CA THR A 280 18.77 5.47 -27.02
C THR A 280 18.30 4.06 -27.35
N LEU A 281 17.19 3.96 -28.07
CA LEU A 281 16.65 2.69 -28.54
C LEU A 281 17.56 2.07 -29.61
N LYS A 282 17.65 0.74 -29.62
CA LYS A 282 18.46 -0.03 -30.57
C LYS A 282 17.62 -0.45 -31.78
N GLY A 283 18.10 -0.13 -32.98
CA GLY A 283 17.51 -0.60 -34.24
C GLY A 283 16.05 -0.14 -34.40
N ASP A 284 15.15 -1.07 -34.71
CA ASP A 284 13.72 -0.81 -34.91
C ASP A 284 12.89 -0.92 -33.62
N ALA A 285 13.55 -0.85 -32.45
CA ALA A 285 12.86 -0.88 -31.16
C ALA A 285 11.94 0.34 -31.01
N VAL A 286 10.68 0.09 -30.64
CA VAL A 286 9.68 1.12 -30.31
C VAL A 286 9.63 1.36 -28.81
N CYS A 287 10.00 0.36 -28.02
CA CYS A 287 10.07 0.44 -26.58
C CYS A 287 11.22 -0.41 -26.04
N ALA A 288 11.63 -0.11 -24.80
CA ALA A 288 12.58 -0.94 -24.06
C ALA A 288 12.04 -1.39 -22.71
N HIS A 289 11.23 -0.58 -22.04
CA HIS A 289 10.78 -0.80 -20.66
C HIS A 289 9.26 -0.87 -20.58
N GLY A 290 8.74 -1.28 -19.41
CA GLY A 290 7.31 -1.31 -19.13
C GLY A 290 6.62 -2.64 -19.46
N GLN A 291 5.53 -2.91 -18.75
CA GLN A 291 4.78 -4.17 -18.82
C GLN A 291 4.08 -4.40 -20.17
N CYS A 292 3.89 -3.31 -20.92
CA CYS A 292 3.31 -3.29 -22.26
C CYS A 292 4.37 -3.27 -23.38
N CYS A 293 5.64 -3.52 -23.05
CA CYS A 293 6.70 -3.75 -24.03
C CYS A 293 7.06 -5.25 -24.07
N GLU A 294 7.10 -5.81 -25.27
CA GLU A 294 7.52 -7.21 -25.51
C GLU A 294 8.29 -7.26 -26.81
N ASP A 295 9.46 -7.91 -26.79
CA ASP A 295 10.37 -8.01 -27.95
C ASP A 295 10.63 -6.65 -28.63
N CYS A 296 10.86 -5.62 -27.79
CA CYS A 296 11.08 -4.23 -28.21
C CYS A 296 9.90 -3.55 -28.94
N GLN A 297 8.70 -4.15 -28.90
CA GLN A 297 7.48 -3.66 -29.53
C GLN A 297 6.34 -3.47 -28.51
N LEU A 298 5.40 -2.60 -28.83
CA LEU A 298 4.23 -2.36 -27.98
C LEU A 298 3.27 -3.55 -28.06
N LYS A 299 2.82 -4.02 -26.90
CA LYS A 299 1.75 -5.01 -26.79
C LYS A 299 0.43 -4.44 -27.33
N PRO A 300 -0.41 -5.24 -28.00
CA PRO A 300 -1.66 -4.78 -28.55
C PRO A 300 -2.63 -4.30 -27.47
N ALA A 301 -3.48 -3.33 -27.85
CA ALA A 301 -4.50 -2.79 -26.96
C ALA A 301 -5.41 -3.89 -26.44
N GLY A 302 -5.64 -3.94 -25.12
CA GLY A 302 -6.43 -4.99 -24.48
C GLY A 302 -5.66 -6.20 -24.02
N THR A 303 -4.33 -6.14 -24.06
CA THR A 303 -3.48 -7.13 -23.39
C THR A 303 -3.40 -6.82 -21.89
N PRO A 304 -3.72 -7.75 -20.98
CA PRO A 304 -3.61 -7.50 -19.54
C PRO A 304 -2.15 -7.23 -19.17
N CYS A 305 -1.91 -6.14 -18.43
CA CYS A 305 -0.59 -5.75 -17.95
C CYS A 305 -0.50 -5.69 -16.44
N ARG A 306 -1.64 -5.63 -15.74
CA ARG A 306 -1.73 -5.81 -14.30
C ARG A 306 -3.05 -6.47 -13.94
N GLU A 307 -2.97 -7.52 -13.14
CA GLU A 307 -4.15 -8.18 -12.58
C GLU A 307 -4.62 -7.46 -11.31
N SER A 308 -5.90 -7.64 -10.94
CA SER A 308 -6.42 -7.19 -9.65
C SER A 308 -5.69 -7.90 -8.51
N SER A 309 -5.12 -7.15 -7.56
CA SER A 309 -4.38 -7.69 -6.42
C SER A 309 -5.28 -8.16 -5.27
N ASN A 310 -6.45 -7.54 -5.11
CA ASN A 310 -7.39 -7.81 -4.03
C ASN A 310 -8.84 -7.49 -4.45
N SER A 311 -9.80 -7.67 -3.53
CA SER A 311 -11.24 -7.50 -3.81
C SER A 311 -11.71 -6.05 -4.04
N CYS A 312 -10.83 -5.08 -3.83
CA CYS A 312 -11.08 -3.65 -4.05
C CYS A 312 -10.28 -3.10 -5.23
N ASP A 313 -9.55 -3.93 -5.95
CA ASP A 313 -8.65 -3.53 -7.03
C ASP A 313 -9.27 -3.84 -8.40
N LEU A 314 -8.93 -3.06 -9.42
CA LEU A 314 -9.36 -3.28 -10.81
C LEU A 314 -8.17 -3.72 -11.66
N PRO A 315 -8.36 -4.50 -12.73
CA PRO A 315 -7.28 -4.85 -13.66
C PRO A 315 -6.98 -3.71 -14.65
N GLU A 316 -5.75 -3.68 -15.18
CA GLU A 316 -5.34 -2.77 -16.26
C GLU A 316 -4.80 -3.52 -17.47
N PHE A 317 -5.02 -2.87 -18.61
CA PHE A 317 -4.74 -3.41 -19.92
C PHE A 317 -3.93 -2.39 -20.72
N CYS A 318 -3.00 -2.91 -21.53
CA CYS A 318 -2.22 -2.11 -22.46
C CYS A 318 -3.14 -1.32 -23.39
N THR A 319 -2.79 -0.07 -23.66
CA THR A 319 -3.53 0.80 -24.59
C THR A 319 -3.15 0.55 -26.04
N GLY A 320 -2.05 -0.17 -26.30
CA GLY A 320 -1.45 -0.33 -27.63
C GLY A 320 -0.61 0.86 -28.08
N THR A 321 -0.51 1.92 -27.27
CA THR A 321 0.15 3.18 -27.63
C THR A 321 1.20 3.63 -26.61
N ASN A 322 1.30 2.97 -25.46
CA ASN A 322 2.23 3.29 -24.40
C ASN A 322 2.91 1.99 -23.91
N PRO A 323 4.24 1.97 -23.74
CA PRO A 323 4.95 0.79 -23.26
C PRO A 323 4.74 0.50 -21.76
N HIS A 324 4.28 1.48 -20.99
CA HIS A 324 3.92 1.31 -19.59
C HIS A 324 2.46 0.91 -19.44
N CYS A 325 2.17 0.08 -18.43
CA CYS A 325 0.81 -0.21 -18.03
C CYS A 325 0.14 1.10 -17.53
N PRO A 326 -1.15 1.34 -17.79
CA PRO A 326 -1.86 2.46 -17.20
C PRO A 326 -1.71 2.50 -15.67
N ALA A 327 -1.84 3.69 -15.09
CA ALA A 327 -1.78 3.86 -13.64
C ALA A 327 -2.82 2.98 -12.95
N ASN A 328 -2.43 2.37 -11.83
CA ASN A 328 -3.32 1.52 -11.02
C ASN A 328 -4.58 2.29 -10.61
N VAL A 329 -5.74 1.74 -11.00
CA VAL A 329 -7.04 2.19 -10.54
C VAL A 329 -7.72 1.09 -9.74
N TYR A 330 -8.50 1.50 -8.75
CA TYR A 330 -9.17 0.61 -7.83
C TYR A 330 -10.61 1.06 -7.62
N LEU A 331 -11.44 0.22 -7.00
CA LEU A 331 -12.84 0.53 -6.74
C LEU A 331 -12.97 1.80 -5.90
N HIS A 332 -13.93 2.66 -6.27
CA HIS A 332 -14.20 3.90 -5.55
C HIS A 332 -14.56 3.63 -4.09
N ASP A 333 -14.10 4.51 -3.20
CA ASP A 333 -14.32 4.35 -1.76
C ASP A 333 -15.80 4.19 -1.43
N GLY A 334 -16.12 3.21 -0.59
CA GLY A 334 -17.48 2.84 -0.22
C GLY A 334 -18.10 1.71 -1.06
N HIS A 335 -17.43 1.23 -2.12
CA HIS A 335 -17.85 -0.01 -2.79
C HIS A 335 -17.79 -1.19 -1.81
N ALA A 336 -18.76 -2.10 -1.88
CA ALA A 336 -18.71 -3.33 -1.09
C ALA A 336 -17.58 -4.23 -1.61
N CYS A 337 -16.81 -4.81 -0.70
CA CYS A 337 -15.74 -5.72 -1.09
C CYS A 337 -16.29 -7.01 -1.72
N HIS A 338 -15.64 -7.51 -2.77
CA HIS A 338 -15.97 -8.85 -3.28
C HIS A 338 -15.57 -9.94 -2.28
N ASN A 339 -16.49 -10.87 -1.99
CA ASN A 339 -16.28 -12.06 -1.13
C ASN A 339 -15.84 -11.77 0.32
N MET A 340 -15.90 -10.52 0.79
CA MET A 340 -15.56 -10.13 2.16
C MET A 340 -16.59 -9.16 2.70
N ASP A 341 -16.90 -9.26 3.98
CA ASP A 341 -17.84 -8.33 4.62
C ASP A 341 -17.13 -7.02 4.99
N GLY A 342 -17.11 -6.07 4.06
CA GLY A 342 -16.41 -4.81 4.22
C GLY A 342 -16.71 -3.81 3.11
N TYR A 343 -16.10 -2.63 3.22
CA TYR A 343 -16.13 -1.60 2.20
C TYR A 343 -14.70 -1.24 1.77
N CYS A 344 -14.54 -0.96 0.49
CA CYS A 344 -13.28 -0.50 -0.07
C CYS A 344 -12.97 0.91 0.42
N TYR A 345 -11.74 1.11 0.86
CA TYR A 345 -11.20 2.42 1.24
C TYR A 345 -9.73 2.48 0.83
N ASN A 346 -9.37 3.42 -0.04
CA ASN A 346 -8.04 3.55 -0.64
C ASN A 346 -7.55 2.22 -1.29
N GLY A 347 -8.46 1.49 -1.94
CA GLY A 347 -8.13 0.24 -2.63
C GLY A 347 -7.89 -0.97 -1.72
N ILE A 348 -8.20 -0.83 -0.42
CA ILE A 348 -8.07 -1.90 0.58
C ILE A 348 -9.44 -2.24 1.16
N CYS A 349 -9.69 -3.54 1.34
CA CYS A 349 -10.83 -4.02 2.11
C CYS A 349 -10.45 -4.19 3.59
N GLN A 350 -10.73 -3.18 4.43
CA GLN A 350 -10.39 -3.20 5.85
C GLN A 350 -11.48 -3.88 6.69
N THR A 351 -11.09 -4.84 7.53
CA THR A 351 -12.00 -5.55 8.45
C THR A 351 -11.43 -5.63 9.87
N HIS A 352 -12.31 -5.66 10.89
CA HIS A 352 -11.87 -5.87 12.28
C HIS A 352 -11.12 -7.19 12.44
N GLU A 353 -11.51 -8.24 11.72
CA GLU A 353 -10.84 -9.54 11.77
C GLU A 353 -9.41 -9.44 11.26
N GLN A 354 -9.18 -8.82 10.11
CA GLN A 354 -7.84 -8.67 9.55
C GLN A 354 -6.94 -7.84 10.45
N GLN A 355 -7.48 -6.80 11.09
CA GLN A 355 -6.73 -6.01 12.07
C GLN A 355 -6.43 -6.83 13.33
N CYS A 356 -7.38 -7.62 13.87
CA CYS A 356 -7.12 -8.52 14.99
C CYS A 356 -6.04 -9.56 14.68
N ILE A 357 -6.05 -10.17 13.48
CA ILE A 357 -5.01 -11.10 13.04
C ILE A 357 -3.66 -10.40 12.93
N THR A 358 -3.63 -9.14 12.48
CA THR A 358 -2.40 -8.35 12.41
C THR A 358 -1.84 -8.10 13.81
N LEU A 359 -2.71 -7.76 14.78
CA LEU A 359 -2.30 -7.42 16.13
C LEU A 359 -1.92 -8.64 16.98
N TRP A 360 -2.60 -9.77 16.81
CA TRP A 360 -2.49 -10.94 17.70
C TRP A 360 -2.03 -12.21 16.99
N GLY A 361 -1.78 -12.15 15.69
CA GLY A 361 -1.40 -13.31 14.88
C GLY A 361 -2.56 -14.22 14.48
N PRO A 362 -2.27 -15.35 13.81
CA PRO A 362 -3.27 -16.29 13.32
C PRO A 362 -4.19 -16.82 14.42
N GLY A 363 -5.48 -16.96 14.11
CA GLY A 363 -6.49 -17.44 15.05
C GLY A 363 -7.16 -16.35 15.90
N ALA A 364 -6.72 -15.10 15.76
CA ALA A 364 -7.41 -13.95 16.35
C ALA A 364 -8.67 -13.56 15.54
N LYS A 365 -9.68 -13.06 16.25
CA LYS A 365 -11.00 -12.69 15.71
C LYS A 365 -11.52 -11.41 16.39
N PRO A 366 -12.46 -10.68 15.78
CA PRO A 366 -13.08 -9.54 16.44
C PRO A 366 -13.90 -10.01 17.65
N ALA A 367 -13.85 -9.26 18.73
CA ALA A 367 -14.68 -9.52 19.91
C ALA A 367 -16.16 -9.17 19.64
N PRO A 368 -17.11 -9.70 20.44
CA PRO A 368 -18.52 -9.32 20.34
C PRO A 368 -18.74 -7.81 20.51
N GLY A 369 -19.81 -7.26 19.92
CA GLY A 369 -20.10 -5.82 19.94
C GLY A 369 -20.13 -5.19 21.33
N ILE A 370 -20.59 -5.93 22.33
CA ILE A 370 -20.59 -5.49 23.74
C ILE A 370 -19.20 -5.13 24.26
N CYS A 371 -18.14 -5.79 23.78
CA CYS A 371 -16.76 -5.43 24.12
C CYS A 371 -16.43 -4.01 23.66
N PHE A 372 -16.74 -3.69 22.40
CA PHE A 372 -16.51 -2.37 21.84
C PHE A 372 -17.32 -1.31 22.59
N GLU A 373 -18.63 -1.54 22.79
CA GLU A 373 -19.52 -0.59 23.46
C GLU A 373 -19.11 -0.29 24.89
N ARG A 374 -18.80 -1.32 25.68
CA ARG A 374 -18.47 -1.15 27.10
C ARG A 374 -17.08 -0.58 27.28
N VAL A 375 -16.06 -1.15 26.62
CA VAL A 375 -14.68 -0.69 26.78
C VAL A 375 -14.55 0.74 26.27
N ASN A 376 -15.08 1.04 25.08
CA ASN A 376 -14.90 2.37 24.49
C ASN A 376 -15.80 3.46 25.07
N SER A 377 -16.76 3.11 25.93
CA SER A 377 -17.53 4.08 26.72
C SER A 377 -16.75 4.68 27.89
N ALA A 378 -15.60 4.10 28.26
CA ALA A 378 -14.77 4.57 29.37
C ALA A 378 -14.19 5.97 29.11
N GLY A 379 -13.68 6.21 27.90
CA GLY A 379 -12.99 7.46 27.55
C GLY A 379 -11.66 7.59 28.29
N ASP A 380 -10.88 6.52 28.32
CA ASP A 380 -9.56 6.44 28.95
C ASP A 380 -8.52 5.92 27.93
N PRO A 381 -7.22 5.82 28.25
CA PRO A 381 -6.20 5.36 27.29
C PRO A 381 -6.47 3.97 26.69
N TYR A 382 -7.27 3.14 27.34
CA TYR A 382 -7.50 1.74 26.98
C TYR A 382 -8.80 1.53 26.20
N GLY A 383 -9.77 2.43 26.37
CA GLY A 383 -11.06 2.40 25.68
C GLY A 383 -11.58 3.81 25.38
N ASN A 384 -11.48 4.23 24.11
CA ASN A 384 -11.83 5.58 23.66
C ASN A 384 -12.14 5.65 22.16
N CYS A 385 -12.66 6.80 21.71
CA CYS A 385 -12.84 7.18 20.30
C CYS A 385 -11.80 8.23 19.88
N GLY A 386 -10.53 8.03 20.26
CA GLY A 386 -9.46 9.00 20.07
C GLY A 386 -9.46 10.08 21.14
N LYS A 387 -8.72 11.15 20.87
CA LYS A 387 -8.61 12.32 21.74
C LYS A 387 -9.36 13.52 21.17
N ASP A 388 -9.87 14.35 22.06
CA ASP A 388 -10.41 15.65 21.69
C ASP A 388 -9.29 16.68 21.43
N SER A 389 -9.67 17.89 21.02
CA SER A 389 -8.73 18.99 20.75
C SER A 389 -7.93 19.46 21.97
N LYS A 390 -8.23 18.96 23.17
CA LYS A 390 -7.53 19.25 24.42
C LYS A 390 -6.65 18.08 24.86
N GLY A 391 -6.51 17.05 24.02
CA GLY A 391 -5.72 15.84 24.31
C GLY A 391 -6.41 14.86 25.27
N SER A 392 -7.68 15.09 25.64
CA SER A 392 -8.42 14.20 26.55
C SER A 392 -9.07 13.06 25.77
N PHE A 393 -9.02 11.84 26.32
CA PHE A 393 -9.64 10.67 25.68
C PHE A 393 -11.17 10.83 25.61
N ALA A 394 -11.70 10.77 24.39
CA ALA A 394 -13.11 10.93 24.12
C ALA A 394 -13.85 9.60 24.34
N LYS A 395 -14.96 9.65 25.07
CA LYS A 395 -15.90 8.53 25.18
C LYS A 395 -16.58 8.28 23.84
N CYS A 396 -16.66 7.01 23.42
CA CYS A 396 -17.46 6.67 22.25
C CYS A 396 -18.95 6.73 22.56
N GLN A 397 -19.73 7.24 21.60
CA GLN A 397 -21.16 6.93 21.52
C GLN A 397 -21.34 5.47 21.13
N ALA A 398 -22.47 4.86 21.51
CA ALA A 398 -22.72 3.44 21.22
C ALA A 398 -22.61 3.10 19.73
N ARG A 399 -23.11 3.98 18.84
CA ARG A 399 -23.02 3.82 17.38
C ARG A 399 -21.59 3.88 16.84
N ASP A 400 -20.70 4.58 17.54
CA ASP A 400 -19.33 4.86 17.13
C ASP A 400 -18.33 3.90 17.81
N ALA A 401 -18.80 3.07 18.75
CA ALA A 401 -17.97 2.19 19.55
C ALA A 401 -17.11 1.23 18.71
N ARG A 402 -17.59 0.79 17.54
CA ARG A 402 -16.84 -0.05 16.59
C ARG A 402 -15.75 0.70 15.81
N CYS A 403 -15.61 2.01 15.99
CA CYS A 403 -14.57 2.85 15.39
C CYS A 403 -13.57 3.43 16.40
N GLY A 404 -13.70 3.06 17.69
CA GLY A 404 -12.78 3.41 18.76
C GLY A 404 -11.61 2.43 18.89
N LYS A 405 -11.25 2.05 20.12
CA LYS A 405 -10.24 1.01 20.36
C LYS A 405 -10.75 -0.36 19.89
N ILE A 406 -9.89 -1.08 19.17
CA ILE A 406 -10.21 -2.41 18.65
C ILE A 406 -10.26 -3.43 19.78
N GLN A 407 -11.27 -4.30 19.72
CA GLN A 407 -11.44 -5.40 20.67
C GLN A 407 -11.40 -6.72 19.92
N CYS A 408 -10.55 -7.63 20.37
CA CYS A 408 -10.26 -8.93 19.76
C CYS A 408 -10.44 -10.08 20.76
N GLN A 409 -10.42 -11.30 20.24
CA GLN A 409 -10.38 -12.57 20.97
C GLN A 409 -9.46 -13.56 20.25
N GLY A 410 -8.89 -14.51 20.98
CA GLY A 410 -7.98 -15.52 20.41
C GLY A 410 -6.60 -14.97 20.03
N GLY A 411 -5.89 -15.72 19.19
CA GLY A 411 -4.51 -15.40 18.79
C GLY A 411 -3.46 -15.67 19.87
N ALA A 412 -2.31 -15.01 19.75
CA ALA A 412 -1.20 -15.08 20.68
C ALA A 412 -1.51 -14.40 22.02
N ASN A 413 -0.74 -14.76 23.05
CA ASN A 413 -0.90 -14.21 24.41
C ASN A 413 -0.39 -12.78 24.55
N ARG A 414 0.41 -12.29 23.60
CA ARG A 414 0.89 -10.91 23.54
C ARG A 414 0.73 -10.39 22.11
N PRO A 415 0.56 -9.07 21.91
CA PRO A 415 0.52 -8.50 20.57
C PRO A 415 1.80 -8.88 19.81
N VAL A 416 1.65 -9.20 18.52
CA VAL A 416 2.77 -9.57 17.64
C VAL A 416 3.39 -8.37 16.93
N ILE A 417 2.85 -7.18 17.18
CA ILE A 417 3.28 -5.90 16.61
C ILE A 417 4.04 -5.06 17.65
N GLY A 418 5.24 -4.62 17.29
CA GLY A 418 6.07 -3.75 18.13
C GLY A 418 6.54 -4.38 19.44
N THR A 419 7.69 -3.95 19.94
CA THR A 419 8.25 -4.45 21.21
C THR A 419 7.58 -3.84 22.45
N ASN A 420 6.86 -2.72 22.29
CA ASN A 420 6.25 -1.92 23.37
C ASN A 420 4.72 -2.06 23.46
N ALA A 421 4.15 -3.09 22.84
CA ALA A 421 2.72 -3.35 22.91
C ALA A 421 2.35 -4.17 24.16
N VAL A 422 1.34 -3.72 24.90
CA VAL A 422 0.81 -4.42 26.07
C VAL A 422 -0.62 -4.91 25.82
N SER A 423 -0.90 -6.12 26.32
CA SER A 423 -2.25 -6.68 26.29
C SER A 423 -3.11 -6.03 27.35
N ILE A 424 -4.30 -5.60 26.96
CA ILE A 424 -5.32 -5.07 27.86
C ILE A 424 -6.51 -6.03 27.86
N ASP A 425 -6.62 -6.80 28.93
CA ASP A 425 -7.64 -7.83 29.08
C ASP A 425 -8.76 -7.32 29.99
N THR A 426 -9.94 -7.10 29.43
CA THR A 426 -11.12 -6.61 30.16
C THR A 426 -12.18 -7.70 30.25
N ASN A 427 -12.65 -8.01 31.47
CA ASN A 427 -13.69 -9.01 31.71
C ASN A 427 -15.06 -8.35 31.91
N ILE A 428 -15.94 -8.47 30.94
CA ILE A 428 -17.30 -7.93 30.99
C ILE A 428 -18.27 -8.97 31.56
N PRO A 429 -18.99 -8.68 32.65
CA PRO A 429 -20.01 -9.57 33.19
C PRO A 429 -21.25 -9.61 32.28
N LEU A 430 -21.83 -10.80 32.11
CA LEU A 430 -23.07 -11.01 31.36
C LEU A 430 -24.28 -11.04 32.29
N GLN A 431 -25.43 -10.58 31.79
CA GLN A 431 -26.69 -10.54 32.55
C GLN A 431 -27.18 -11.96 32.92
N GLU A 432 -26.92 -12.95 32.06
CA GLU A 432 -27.33 -14.35 32.25
C GLU A 432 -26.32 -15.19 33.07
N GLY A 433 -25.29 -14.54 33.62
CA GLY A 433 -24.16 -15.20 34.29
C GLY A 433 -23.00 -15.49 33.34
N GLY A 434 -21.77 -15.52 33.89
CA GLY A 434 -20.53 -15.65 33.11
C GLY A 434 -19.86 -14.32 32.76
N ARG A 435 -18.73 -14.39 32.04
CA ARG A 435 -17.91 -13.23 31.66
C ARG A 435 -17.40 -13.39 30.22
N ILE A 436 -17.36 -12.28 29.47
CA ILE A 436 -16.68 -12.20 28.19
C ILE A 436 -15.33 -11.54 28.39
N LEU A 437 -14.28 -12.21 27.94
CA LEU A 437 -12.95 -11.62 27.83
C LEU A 437 -12.88 -10.79 26.54
N CYS A 438 -12.62 -9.50 26.71
CA CYS A 438 -12.36 -8.53 25.64
C CYS A 438 -10.88 -8.18 25.69
N ARG A 439 -10.18 -8.36 24.57
CA ARG A 439 -8.74 -8.09 24.51
C ARG A 439 -8.47 -6.92 23.58
N GLY A 440 -7.95 -5.83 24.15
CA GLY A 440 -7.36 -4.72 23.42
C GLY A 440 -5.84 -4.77 23.51
N THR A 441 -5.17 -3.94 22.72
CA THR A 441 -3.75 -3.66 22.89
C THR A 441 -3.60 -2.17 23.14
N HIS A 442 -2.65 -1.79 23.98
CA HIS A 442 -2.16 -0.42 24.01
C HIS A 442 -0.69 -0.48 23.67
N VAL A 443 -0.30 0.26 22.65
CA VAL A 443 1.11 0.41 22.32
C VAL A 443 1.52 1.72 22.95
N TYR A 444 2.51 1.69 23.85
CA TYR A 444 3.08 2.90 24.44
C TYR A 444 3.87 3.65 23.35
N LEU A 445 3.11 4.30 22.47
CA LEU A 445 3.58 5.10 21.36
C LEU A 445 3.37 6.59 21.64
N GLY A 446 3.53 7.02 22.90
CA GLY A 446 3.14 8.37 23.29
C GLY A 446 1.64 8.62 23.10
N ASP A 447 1.24 9.82 23.44
CA ASP A 447 -0.16 10.15 23.66
C ASP A 447 -0.90 10.45 22.33
N ASP A 448 -0.18 10.82 21.26
CA ASP A 448 -0.78 11.41 20.05
C ASP A 448 -0.42 10.69 18.73
N MET A 449 0.21 9.51 18.77
CA MET A 449 0.35 8.64 17.60
C MET A 449 -0.93 7.79 17.42
N PRO A 450 -1.41 7.51 16.19
CA PRO A 450 -2.52 6.59 15.97
C PRO A 450 -2.17 5.20 16.50
N ASP A 451 -2.60 4.94 17.74
CA ASP A 451 -2.47 3.68 18.45
C ASP A 451 -2.90 2.54 17.52
N PRO A 452 -2.02 1.57 17.19
CA PRO A 452 -2.36 0.42 16.36
C PRO A 452 -3.56 -0.38 16.89
N GLY A 453 -3.87 -0.22 18.18
CA GLY A 453 -5.08 -0.70 18.84
C GLY A 453 -6.32 0.18 18.66
N LEU A 454 -6.32 1.18 17.79
CA LEU A 454 -7.51 1.88 17.30
C LEU A 454 -7.96 1.26 15.99
N VAL A 455 -9.28 1.17 15.78
CA VAL A 455 -9.84 0.67 14.53
C VAL A 455 -9.39 1.55 13.36
N LEU A 456 -8.88 0.93 12.31
CA LEU A 456 -8.39 1.63 11.12
C LEU A 456 -9.55 2.34 10.39
N ALA A 457 -9.25 3.50 9.81
CA ALA A 457 -10.18 4.18 8.92
C ALA A 457 -10.49 3.29 7.71
N GLY A 458 -11.72 3.34 7.22
CA GLY A 458 -12.19 2.44 6.16
C GLY A 458 -12.78 1.12 6.65
N THR A 459 -12.69 0.79 7.95
CA THR A 459 -13.26 -0.45 8.48
C THR A 459 -14.79 -0.37 8.54
N LYS A 460 -15.49 -1.41 8.07
CA LYS A 460 -16.96 -1.52 8.21
C LYS A 460 -17.36 -1.54 9.69
N CYS A 461 -18.28 -0.65 10.08
CA CYS A 461 -18.78 -0.57 11.46
C CYS A 461 -20.25 -0.96 11.61
N ALA A 462 -21.04 -0.84 10.55
CA ALA A 462 -22.42 -1.33 10.42
C ALA A 462 -22.78 -1.47 8.93
N GLU A 463 -23.98 -1.97 8.62
CA GLU A 463 -24.47 -2.01 7.23
C GLU A 463 -24.54 -0.61 6.62
N GLY A 464 -23.94 -0.46 5.45
CA GLY A 464 -23.81 0.81 4.73
C GLY A 464 -22.91 1.84 5.42
N MET A 465 -22.12 1.44 6.43
CA MET A 465 -21.39 2.36 7.29
C MET A 465 -19.92 1.96 7.51
N ILE A 466 -19.07 2.96 7.58
CA ILE A 466 -17.61 2.85 7.59
C ILE A 466 -16.99 3.79 8.64
N CYS A 467 -15.87 3.39 9.23
CA CYS A 467 -15.16 4.19 10.21
C CYS A 467 -14.36 5.30 9.55
N LEU A 468 -14.71 6.56 9.86
CA LEU A 468 -13.98 7.75 9.45
C LEU A 468 -13.89 8.74 10.61
N ASN A 469 -12.69 9.25 10.89
CA ASN A 469 -12.44 10.18 12.00
C ASN A 469 -13.03 9.67 13.33
N ARG A 470 -12.87 8.36 13.59
CA ARG A 470 -13.36 7.66 14.79
C ARG A 470 -14.89 7.63 14.95
N GLN A 471 -15.63 7.90 13.89
CA GLN A 471 -17.09 7.85 13.84
C GLN A 471 -17.56 6.84 12.80
N CYS A 472 -18.71 6.21 13.07
CA CYS A 472 -19.35 5.28 12.14
C CYS A 472 -20.28 6.07 11.20
N GLN A 473 -19.83 6.31 9.97
CA GLN A 473 -20.47 7.20 9.01
C GLN A 473 -20.98 6.41 7.79
N ASN A 474 -22.00 6.93 7.10
CA ASN A 474 -22.56 6.27 5.92
C ASN A 474 -21.59 6.33 4.72
N VAL A 475 -21.43 5.25 3.97
CA VAL A 475 -20.54 5.20 2.78
C VAL A 475 -20.90 6.22 1.69
N SER A 476 -22.13 6.76 1.72
CA SER A 476 -22.58 7.84 0.83
C SER A 476 -21.74 9.10 0.93
N VAL A 477 -20.97 9.32 2.01
CA VAL A 477 -20.05 10.47 2.12
C VAL A 477 -19.03 10.52 0.98
N PHE A 478 -18.67 9.37 0.39
CA PHE A 478 -17.77 9.30 -0.76
C PHE A 478 -18.46 9.57 -2.10
N GLY A 479 -19.80 9.64 -2.12
CA GLY A 479 -20.58 9.77 -3.35
C GLY A 479 -20.58 8.51 -4.23
N VAL A 480 -20.30 7.33 -3.64
CA VAL A 480 -20.17 6.06 -4.37
C VAL A 480 -21.41 5.73 -5.21
N HIS A 481 -22.61 5.78 -4.62
CA HIS A 481 -23.85 5.46 -5.34
C HIS A 481 -24.11 6.39 -6.53
N LYS A 482 -23.75 7.68 -6.41
CA LYS A 482 -23.85 8.63 -7.52
C LYS A 482 -22.89 8.27 -8.63
N CYS A 483 -21.68 7.81 -8.28
CA CYS A 483 -20.72 7.37 -9.28
C CYS A 483 -21.16 6.06 -9.96
N SER A 484 -21.45 5.01 -9.20
CA SER A 484 -21.85 3.71 -9.75
C SER A 484 -23.14 3.81 -10.60
N GLY A 485 -24.07 4.69 -10.21
CA GLY A 485 -25.31 4.94 -10.96
C GLY A 485 -25.11 5.43 -12.39
N LYS A 486 -23.94 6.02 -12.72
CA LYS A 486 -23.64 6.49 -14.09
C LYS A 486 -23.09 5.37 -15.00
N CYS A 487 -22.76 4.21 -14.44
CA CYS A 487 -22.17 3.07 -15.17
C CYS A 487 -23.21 2.11 -15.73
N ASN A 488 -24.48 2.53 -15.81
CA ASN A 488 -25.60 1.80 -16.42
C ASN A 488 -25.79 0.35 -15.91
N GLY A 489 -25.31 0.03 -14.71
CA GLY A 489 -25.34 -1.33 -14.14
C GLY A 489 -24.51 -2.35 -14.93
N ARG A 490 -23.54 -1.88 -15.72
CA ARG A 490 -22.69 -2.68 -16.61
C ARG A 490 -21.20 -2.34 -16.42
N GLY A 491 -20.86 -1.93 -15.21
CA GLY A 491 -19.54 -1.47 -14.84
C GLY A 491 -19.51 -0.91 -13.43
N GLU A 492 -18.30 -0.82 -12.88
CA GLU A 492 -18.04 -0.34 -11.53
C GLU A 492 -17.35 1.03 -11.57
N CYS A 493 -17.50 1.83 -10.52
CA CYS A 493 -16.81 3.12 -10.44
C CYS A 493 -15.41 2.95 -9.85
N ASN A 494 -14.40 3.50 -10.53
CA ASN A 494 -13.03 3.54 -10.03
C ASN A 494 -12.77 4.78 -9.14
N ASN A 495 -11.63 4.80 -8.45
CA ASN A 495 -11.17 5.87 -7.56
C ASN A 495 -11.02 7.25 -8.23
N LYS A 496 -10.89 7.29 -9.56
CA LYS A 496 -10.91 8.52 -10.37
C LYS A 496 -12.33 8.96 -10.75
N LYS A 497 -13.34 8.30 -10.19
CA LYS A 497 -14.77 8.51 -10.45
C LYS A 497 -15.14 8.28 -11.91
N ASN A 498 -14.50 7.34 -12.60
CA ASN A 498 -14.84 6.90 -13.95
C ASN A 498 -15.37 5.46 -13.95
N CYS A 499 -16.16 5.09 -14.96
CA CYS A 499 -16.67 3.73 -15.05
C CYS A 499 -15.62 2.80 -15.65
N HIS A 500 -15.38 1.70 -14.96
CA HIS A 500 -14.70 0.51 -15.46
C HIS A 500 -15.78 -0.46 -15.95
N CYS A 501 -16.03 -0.44 -17.26
CA CYS A 501 -17.11 -1.17 -17.89
C CYS A 501 -16.81 -2.66 -18.02
N GLU A 502 -17.85 -3.48 -17.93
CA GLU A 502 -17.79 -4.91 -18.22
C GLU A 502 -17.40 -5.18 -19.69
N ALA A 503 -17.03 -6.43 -19.97
CA ALA A 503 -16.74 -6.84 -21.34
C ALA A 503 -17.94 -6.52 -22.23
N HIS A 504 -17.66 -6.04 -23.45
CA HIS A 504 -18.66 -5.62 -24.44
C HIS A 504 -19.27 -4.23 -24.24
N TRP A 505 -18.88 -3.47 -23.21
CA TRP A 505 -19.40 -2.12 -22.96
C TRP A 505 -18.30 -1.05 -23.03
N ALA A 506 -18.64 0.13 -23.55
CA ALA A 506 -17.69 1.22 -23.73
C ALA A 506 -17.75 2.21 -22.56
N PRO A 507 -16.62 2.64 -21.99
CA PRO A 507 -16.59 3.85 -21.18
C PRO A 507 -16.96 5.08 -22.02
N PRO A 508 -17.42 6.19 -21.41
CA PRO A 508 -17.37 6.50 -19.98
C PRO A 508 -18.59 6.10 -19.15
N PHE A 509 -19.68 5.64 -19.78
CA PHE A 509 -20.95 5.36 -19.09
C PHE A 509 -21.40 3.89 -19.16
N CYS A 510 -20.73 3.04 -19.94
CA CYS A 510 -21.14 1.65 -20.14
C CYS A 510 -22.55 1.50 -20.75
N ASP A 511 -22.99 2.48 -21.55
CA ASP A 511 -24.30 2.51 -22.22
C ASP A 511 -24.24 2.04 -23.69
N ARG A 512 -23.03 1.92 -24.25
CA ARG A 512 -22.78 1.55 -25.65
C ARG A 512 -21.91 0.32 -25.75
N ALA A 513 -22.01 -0.40 -26.86
CA ALA A 513 -21.13 -1.52 -27.15
C ALA A 513 -19.66 -1.06 -27.27
N GLY A 514 -18.73 -1.83 -26.71
CA GLY A 514 -17.30 -1.51 -26.70
C GLY A 514 -16.42 -2.66 -26.24
N PHE A 515 -15.15 -2.36 -25.93
CA PHE A 515 -14.16 -3.35 -25.56
C PHE A 515 -14.01 -3.57 -24.04
N GLY A 516 -14.87 -2.95 -23.22
CA GLY A 516 -14.76 -2.97 -21.76
C GLY A 516 -13.70 -2.02 -21.23
N GLY A 517 -13.53 -2.00 -19.92
CA GLY A 517 -12.47 -1.26 -19.22
C GLY A 517 -12.85 0.18 -18.93
N SER A 518 -11.86 1.00 -18.60
CA SER A 518 -12.04 2.40 -18.25
C SER A 518 -11.21 3.30 -19.17
N VAL A 519 -11.57 4.58 -19.22
CA VAL A 519 -10.68 5.63 -19.74
C VAL A 519 -9.33 5.66 -19.03
N ASP A 520 -9.26 5.09 -17.82
CA ASP A 520 -8.05 5.06 -16.98
C ASP A 520 -7.25 3.75 -17.04
N SER A 521 -7.83 2.64 -17.55
CA SER A 521 -7.27 1.29 -17.41
C SER A 521 -7.11 0.53 -18.73
N GLY A 522 -7.27 1.23 -19.86
CA GLY A 522 -7.28 0.61 -21.19
C GLY A 522 -8.52 -0.27 -21.45
N PRO A 523 -8.69 -0.76 -22.68
CA PRO A 523 -9.79 -1.65 -23.04
C PRO A 523 -9.55 -3.05 -22.45
N MET A 524 -10.58 -3.76 -21.96
CA MET A 524 -10.40 -5.13 -21.43
C MET A 524 -10.19 -6.19 -22.50
N ARG A 525 -10.49 -5.86 -23.75
CA ARG A 525 -10.44 -6.78 -24.88
C ARG A 525 -9.68 -6.18 -26.04
N GLN A 526 -8.95 -7.04 -26.73
CA GLN A 526 -8.41 -6.71 -28.03
C GLN A 526 -9.56 -6.50 -29.02
N ALA A 527 -9.38 -5.55 -29.95
CA ALA A 527 -10.18 -5.52 -31.16
C ALA A 527 -9.97 -6.87 -31.84
N GLY A 528 -11.01 -7.68 -31.94
CA GLY A 528 -10.93 -8.91 -32.72
C GLY A 528 -10.42 -8.50 -34.11
N THR A 529 -9.40 -9.19 -34.61
CA THR A 529 -9.14 -9.16 -36.04
C THR A 529 -10.47 -9.46 -36.70
N VAL A 530 -11.02 -8.46 -37.39
CA VAL A 530 -12.10 -8.72 -38.32
C VAL A 530 -11.46 -9.70 -39.29
N MET A 531 -11.75 -10.99 -39.12
CA MET A 531 -11.65 -11.90 -40.25
C MET A 531 -12.68 -11.34 -41.22
N ASP A 532 -12.20 -10.55 -42.18
CA ASP A 532 -12.88 -10.24 -43.42
C ASP A 532 -13.22 -11.57 -44.09
N ASN A 533 -14.33 -12.17 -43.69
CA ASN A 533 -14.94 -13.32 -44.35
C ASN A 533 -16.46 -13.36 -44.10
N CYS A 534 -17.08 -12.18 -43.99
CA CYS A 534 -18.48 -12.03 -44.38
C CYS A 534 -18.54 -11.48 -45.80
N THR A 535 -18.05 -12.24 -46.78
CA THR A 535 -18.66 -12.20 -48.10
C THR A 535 -20.08 -12.72 -47.95
N PHE A 536 -21.05 -11.82 -48.04
CA PHE A 536 -22.42 -12.19 -48.35
C PHE A 536 -22.43 -12.80 -49.75
N ASP A 537 -22.23 -14.11 -49.83
CA ASP A 537 -22.59 -14.86 -51.02
C ASP A 537 -24.03 -15.35 -50.85
N LEU A 538 -24.96 -14.63 -51.48
CA LEU A 538 -26.28 -15.18 -51.78
C LEU A 538 -26.05 -16.43 -52.61
N THR A 539 -26.50 -17.59 -52.12
CA THR A 539 -26.52 -18.92 -52.75
C THR A 539 -25.39 -19.88 -52.36
N ALA A 540 -25.54 -20.59 -51.24
CA ALA A 540 -25.42 -22.06 -51.19
C ALA A 540 -25.64 -22.56 -49.75
N ARG A 541 -26.10 -23.81 -49.67
CA ARG A 541 -26.67 -24.47 -48.49
C ARG A 541 -25.69 -24.64 -47.33
N ALA A 542 -26.24 -24.53 -46.12
CA ALA A 542 -25.59 -24.92 -44.87
C ALA A 542 -25.09 -26.36 -44.91
N VAL A 543 -23.79 -26.55 -44.66
CA VAL A 543 -23.21 -27.80 -44.20
C VAL A 543 -22.43 -27.49 -42.93
N CYS A 544 -23.01 -27.80 -41.78
CA CYS A 544 -22.28 -27.89 -40.52
C CYS A 544 -21.39 -29.14 -40.56
N LEU A 545 -20.08 -28.94 -40.49
CA LEU A 545 -19.14 -29.99 -40.10
C LEU A 545 -18.66 -29.68 -38.69
N THR A 546 -19.19 -30.43 -37.73
CA THR A 546 -18.59 -30.64 -36.41
C THR A 546 -17.27 -31.38 -36.60
N LEU A 547 -16.16 -30.79 -36.14
CA LEU A 547 -14.90 -31.51 -35.96
C LEU A 547 -14.69 -31.79 -34.47
N THR A 548 -14.48 -33.07 -34.20
CA THR A 548 -14.20 -33.74 -32.93
C THR A 548 -12.98 -33.21 -32.19
#